data_AF-A0A3D5YIX9-F1
#
_entry.id   AF-A0A3D5YIX9-F1
#
_cell.length_a   1.000
_cell.length_b   1.000
_cell.length_c   1.000
_cell.angle_alpha   90.00
_cell.angle_beta   90.00
_cell.angle_gamma   90.00
#
_symmetry.space_group_name_H-M   'P 1'
#
loop_
_entity.id
_entity.type
_entity.pdbx_description
1 polymer ?
#
loop_
_entity_poly.entity_id
_entity_poly.type
_entity_poly.pdbx_seq_one_letter_code
_entity_poly.pdbx_strand_id
1 'polypeptide(L)'
;YIIDKTIFTMAGPGILIFFVGIGIYVFAIAKVKESQDGYATFKDVFSTYIISGVVATAIGSGFTILLFGVIDPEFASEIMELIIDTTLDKLEGSGMSDEQITGIIDKVQGSEPFGILGQLKSAAFSIMFNAVVGLIVAAAMKKNNPDEFV
;
A
#
# COMPACT_ATOMS: atom_id res chain seq x y z
N TYR A 1 -7.33 15.58 16.49
CA TYR A 1 -6.60 15.60 15.20
C TYR A 1 -7.20 16.64 14.27
N ILE A 2 -6.40 17.28 13.41
CA ILE A 2 -6.87 18.26 12.41
C ILE A 2 -7.65 17.56 11.28
N ILE A 3 -7.41 16.25 11.10
CA ILE A 3 -8.08 15.39 10.13
C ILE A 3 -9.04 14.46 10.87
N ASP A 4 -10.22 14.22 10.28
CA ASP A 4 -11.22 13.27 10.76
C ASP A 4 -10.69 11.83 10.69
N LYS A 5 -10.86 11.07 11.78
CA LYS A 5 -10.36 9.69 11.92
C LYS A 5 -11.08 8.69 11.00
N THR A 6 -12.30 9.01 10.57
CA THR A 6 -13.07 8.21 9.59
C THR A 6 -12.33 8.02 8.26
N ILE A 7 -11.38 8.91 7.94
CA ILE A 7 -10.53 8.77 6.75
C ILE A 7 -9.78 7.43 6.68
N PHE A 8 -9.50 6.80 7.84
CA PHE A 8 -8.80 5.52 7.93
C PHE A 8 -9.69 4.31 7.62
N THR A 9 -11.02 4.43 7.67
CA THR A 9 -11.97 3.35 7.35
C THR A 9 -12.66 3.52 5.98
N MET A 10 -12.48 4.69 5.36
CA MET A 10 -12.99 5.01 4.02
C MET A 10 -12.08 4.45 2.91
N ALA A 11 -12.70 3.96 1.83
CA ALA A 11 -11.95 3.45 0.66
C ALA A 11 -11.32 4.57 -0.20
N GLY A 12 -11.95 5.73 -0.29
CA GLY A 12 -11.55 6.84 -1.18
C GLY A 12 -10.10 7.31 -1.01
N PRO A 13 -9.66 7.62 0.23
CA PRO A 13 -8.27 8.03 0.50
C PRO A 13 -7.25 6.98 0.05
N GLY A 14 -7.53 5.69 0.31
CA GLY A 14 -6.66 4.59 -0.10
C GLY A 14 -6.51 4.49 -1.62
N ILE A 15 -7.61 4.64 -2.36
CA ILE A 15 -7.60 4.65 -3.84
C ILE A 15 -6.78 5.84 -4.37
N LEU A 16 -6.96 7.02 -3.79
CA LEU A 16 -6.19 8.21 -4.17
C LEU A 16 -4.69 8.01 -3.95
N ILE A 17 -4.29 7.55 -2.77
CA ILE A 17 -2.88 7.28 -2.43
C ILE A 17 -2.28 6.25 -3.38
N PHE A 18 -3.04 5.22 -3.74
CA PHE A 18 -2.59 4.20 -4.69
C PHE A 18 -2.23 4.79 -6.07
N PHE A 19 -3.12 5.59 -6.67
CA PHE A 19 -2.84 6.22 -7.96
C PHE A 19 -1.74 7.27 -7.91
N VAL A 20 -1.66 8.04 -6.81
CA VAL A 20 -0.55 8.97 -6.58
C VAL A 20 0.77 8.22 -6.50
N GLY A 21 0.81 7.08 -5.79
CA GLY A 21 1.98 6.21 -5.71
C GLY A 21 2.43 5.73 -7.08
N ILE A 22 1.52 5.21 -7.91
CA ILE A 22 1.83 4.81 -9.30
C ILE A 22 2.40 5.99 -10.09
N GLY A 23 1.79 7.18 -9.98
CA GLY A 23 2.26 8.39 -10.65
C GLY A 23 3.71 8.75 -10.29
N ILE A 24 4.07 8.65 -9.00
CA ILE A 24 5.44 8.87 -8.52
C ILE A 24 6.40 7.84 -9.11
N TYR A 25 6.01 6.55 -9.15
CA TYR A 25 6.86 5.49 -9.70
C TYR A 25 7.06 5.65 -11.22
N VAL A 26 6.01 6.04 -11.94
CA VAL A 26 6.07 6.35 -13.37
C VAL A 26 6.97 7.56 -13.63
N PHE A 27 6.93 8.57 -12.77
CA PHE A 27 7.84 9.71 -12.84
C PHE A 27 9.30 9.29 -12.64
N ALA A 28 9.58 8.40 -11.68
CA ALA A 28 10.93 7.85 -11.47
C ALA A 28 11.43 7.09 -12.71
N ILE A 29 10.57 6.28 -13.33
CA ILE A 29 10.87 5.60 -14.60
C ILE A 29 11.19 6.60 -15.72
N ALA A 30 10.42 7.69 -15.83
CA ALA A 30 10.67 8.72 -16.83
C ALA A 30 12.06 9.35 -16.66
N LYS A 31 12.51 9.56 -15.41
CA LYS A 31 13.86 10.05 -15.11
C LYS A 31 14.96 9.06 -15.47
N VAL A 32 14.75 7.77 -15.23
CA VAL A 32 15.70 6.74 -15.68
C VAL A 32 15.81 6.71 -17.20
N LYS A 33 14.68 6.79 -17.91
CA LYS A 33 14.68 6.88 -19.38
C LYS A 33 15.39 8.12 -19.89
N GLU A 34 15.15 9.27 -19.29
CA GLU A 34 15.83 10.53 -19.65
C GLU A 34 17.36 10.39 -19.53
N SER A 35 17.84 9.67 -18.52
CA SER A 35 19.28 9.39 -18.34
C SER A 35 19.86 8.34 -19.30
N GLN A 36 19.00 7.66 -20.06
CA GLN A 36 19.34 6.57 -20.99
C GLN A 36 18.87 6.91 -22.42
N ASP A 37 18.93 8.18 -22.81
CA ASP A 37 18.56 8.68 -24.15
C ASP A 37 17.12 8.35 -24.57
N GLY A 38 16.22 8.25 -23.59
CA GLY A 38 14.81 7.92 -23.76
C GLY A 38 14.52 6.42 -23.86
N TYR A 39 15.53 5.57 -23.68
CA TYR A 39 15.42 4.11 -23.64
C TYR A 39 15.41 3.60 -22.20
N ALA A 40 14.81 2.44 -21.98
CA ALA A 40 14.89 1.69 -20.73
C ALA A 40 14.40 0.27 -21.01
N THR A 41 15.19 -0.74 -20.69
CA THR A 41 14.78 -2.13 -20.87
C THR A 41 13.63 -2.47 -19.93
N PHE A 42 12.97 -3.61 -20.16
CA PHE A 42 11.96 -4.11 -19.22
C PHE A 42 12.52 -4.22 -17.79
N LYS A 43 13.77 -4.69 -17.65
CA LYS A 43 14.43 -4.82 -16.36
C LYS A 43 14.64 -3.46 -15.70
N ASP A 44 15.06 -2.45 -16.45
CA ASP A 44 15.29 -1.10 -15.91
C ASP A 44 13.99 -0.50 -15.39
N VAL A 45 12.92 -0.59 -16.18
CA VAL A 45 11.60 -0.08 -15.79
C VAL A 45 11.07 -0.83 -14.57
N PHE A 46 11.08 -2.17 -14.60
CA PHE A 46 10.57 -2.99 -13.50
C PHE A 46 11.36 -2.77 -12.20
N SER A 47 12.69 -2.74 -12.29
CA SER A 47 13.55 -2.53 -11.12
C SER A 47 13.33 -1.14 -10.53
N THR A 48 13.23 -0.11 -11.37
CA THR A 48 12.95 1.27 -10.93
C THR A 48 11.60 1.36 -10.23
N TYR A 49 10.56 0.73 -10.79
CA TYR A 49 9.24 0.68 -10.18
C TYR A 49 9.29 0.01 -8.80
N ILE A 50 9.86 -1.19 -8.71
CA ILE A 50 9.88 -1.99 -7.48
C ILE A 50 10.73 -1.33 -6.41
N ILE A 51 11.91 -0.81 -6.74
CA ILE A 51 12.77 -0.12 -5.77
C ILE A 51 12.04 1.11 -5.21
N SER A 52 11.38 1.89 -6.07
CA SER A 52 10.59 3.04 -5.64
C SER A 52 9.45 2.63 -4.70
N GLY A 53 8.73 1.54 -5.04
CA GLY A 53 7.66 1.00 -4.20
C GLY A 53 8.14 0.44 -2.87
N VAL A 54 9.29 -0.24 -2.84
CA VAL A 54 9.91 -0.75 -1.61
C VAL A 54 10.32 0.39 -0.69
N VAL A 55 10.95 1.44 -1.22
CA VAL A 55 11.34 2.62 -0.43
C VAL A 55 10.11 3.33 0.13
N ALA A 56 9.08 3.56 -0.70
CA ALA A 56 7.84 4.19 -0.24
C ALA A 56 7.15 3.35 0.85
N THR A 57 7.09 2.03 0.67
CA THR A 57 6.51 1.11 1.66
C THR A 57 7.32 1.12 2.96
N ALA A 58 8.66 1.07 2.89
CA ALA A 58 9.52 1.11 4.07
C ALA A 58 9.33 2.40 4.88
N ILE A 59 9.28 3.55 4.20
CA ILE A 59 9.03 4.85 4.84
C ILE A 59 7.63 4.85 5.48
N GLY A 60 6.59 4.41 4.75
CA GLY A 60 5.21 4.39 5.24
C GLY A 60 5.00 3.46 6.44
N SER A 61 5.55 2.25 6.39
CA SER A 61 5.51 1.30 7.50
C SER A 61 6.34 1.79 8.69
N GLY A 62 7.52 2.36 8.46
CA GLY A 62 8.34 2.96 9.52
C GLY A 62 7.62 4.11 10.22
N PHE A 63 6.98 5.00 9.46
CA PHE A 63 6.15 6.07 10.01
C PHE A 63 4.98 5.53 10.83
N THR A 64 4.26 4.53 10.30
CA THR A 64 3.13 3.90 11.01
C THR A 64 3.56 3.26 12.33
N ILE A 65 4.66 2.50 12.32
CA ILE A 65 5.23 1.88 13.54
C ILE A 65 5.64 2.96 14.54
N LEU A 66 6.28 4.04 14.09
CA LEU A 66 6.70 5.12 14.98
C LEU A 66 5.51 5.87 15.56
N LEU A 67 4.53 6.20 14.72
CA LEU A 67 3.32 6.93 15.11
C LEU A 67 2.55 6.15 16.18
N PHE A 68 2.17 4.91 15.86
CA PHE A 68 1.31 4.10 16.73
C PHE A 68 2.07 3.37 17.84
N GLY A 69 3.38 3.18 17.72
CA GLY A 69 4.18 2.51 18.74
C GLY A 69 4.79 3.45 19.79
N VAL A 70 5.07 4.70 19.42
CA VAL A 70 5.89 5.60 20.24
C VAL A 70 5.27 6.98 20.42
N ILE A 71 4.76 7.59 19.34
CA ILE A 71 4.31 8.99 19.36
C ILE A 71 2.90 9.11 19.96
N ASP A 72 1.96 8.31 19.48
CA ASP A 72 0.56 8.28 19.94
C ASP A 72 0.00 6.86 19.87
N PRO A 73 0.29 6.01 20.88
CA PRO A 73 -0.25 4.66 20.94
C PRO A 73 -1.75 4.60 21.18
N GLU A 74 -2.32 5.59 21.86
CA GLU A 74 -3.77 5.65 22.10
C GLU A 74 -4.54 5.80 20.80
N PHE A 75 -3.99 6.58 19.86
CA PHE A 75 -4.58 6.73 18.52
C PHE A 75 -4.69 5.41 17.76
N ALA A 76 -3.79 4.44 17.98
CA ALA A 76 -3.88 3.13 17.38
C ALA A 76 -5.13 2.36 17.85
N SER A 77 -5.42 2.42 19.15
CA SER A 77 -6.61 1.81 19.76
C SER A 77 -7.89 2.46 19.26
N GLU A 78 -7.93 3.80 19.19
CA GLU A 78 -9.10 4.53 18.69
C GLU A 78 -9.41 4.20 17.22
N ILE A 79 -8.38 4.07 16.38
CA ILE A 79 -8.57 3.64 14.98
C ILE A 79 -9.01 2.18 14.92
N MET A 80 -8.51 1.32 15.81
CA MET A 80 -8.91 -0.08 15.86
C MET A 80 -10.39 -0.24 16.24
N GLU A 81 -10.86 0.50 17.24
CA GLU A 81 -12.29 0.56 17.60
C GLU A 81 -13.13 1.02 16.41
N LEU A 82 -12.70 2.09 15.73
CA LEU A 82 -13.39 2.59 14.55
C LEU A 82 -13.45 1.57 13.41
N ILE A 83 -12.39 0.79 13.20
CA ILE A 83 -12.35 -0.31 12.22
C ILE A 83 -13.34 -1.40 12.61
N ILE A 84 -13.41 -1.78 13.89
CA ILE A 84 -14.34 -2.80 14.39
C ILE A 84 -15.78 -2.35 14.16
N ASP A 85 -16.14 -1.15 14.60
CA ASP A 85 -17.50 -0.60 14.46
C ASP A 85 -17.89 -0.51 12.98
N THR A 86 -17.02 0.07 12.14
CA THR A 86 -17.28 0.18 10.70
C THR A 86 -17.39 -1.19 10.03
N THR A 87 -16.66 -2.20 10.52
CA THR A 87 -16.74 -3.56 9.99
C THR A 87 -18.04 -4.22 10.40
N LEU A 88 -18.44 -4.08 11.67
CA LEU A 88 -19.71 -4.59 12.19
C LEU A 88 -20.89 -4.04 11.39
N ASP A 89 -20.97 -2.72 11.22
CA ASP A 89 -22.02 -2.05 10.46
C ASP A 89 -22.14 -2.58 9.01
N LYS A 90 -20.99 -2.84 8.36
CA LYS A 90 -20.95 -3.40 7.00
C LYS A 90 -21.41 -4.85 6.95
N LEU A 91 -21.10 -5.64 7.98
CA LEU A 91 -21.45 -7.06 8.05
C LEU A 91 -22.92 -7.26 8.41
N GLU A 92 -23.47 -6.48 9.33
CA GLU A 92 -24.91 -6.50 9.67
C GLU A 92 -25.77 -6.19 8.43
N GLY A 93 -25.33 -5.26 7.58
CA GLY A 93 -25.98 -4.95 6.32
C GLY A 93 -25.80 -5.99 5.20
N SER A 94 -25.01 -7.05 5.42
CA SER A 94 -24.63 -8.04 4.38
C SER A 94 -25.48 -9.31 4.37
N GLY A 95 -26.36 -9.51 5.36
CA GLY A 95 -27.22 -10.70 5.47
C GLY A 95 -26.54 -11.97 5.99
N MET A 96 -25.36 -11.84 6.61
CA MET A 96 -24.65 -12.92 7.31
C MET A 96 -25.36 -13.31 8.62
N SER A 97 -25.14 -14.53 9.12
CA SER A 97 -25.64 -14.92 10.45
C SER A 97 -24.81 -14.31 11.58
N ASP A 98 -25.40 -14.14 12.76
CA ASP A 98 -24.74 -13.59 13.94
C ASP A 98 -23.46 -14.34 14.30
N GLU A 99 -23.43 -15.67 14.13
CA GLU A 99 -22.23 -16.49 14.37
C GLU A 99 -21.11 -16.18 13.36
N GLN A 100 -21.45 -15.93 12.09
CA GLN A 100 -20.47 -15.55 11.07
C GLN A 100 -19.91 -14.17 11.35
N ILE A 101 -20.76 -13.21 11.72
CA ILE A 101 -20.37 -11.84 12.06
C ILE A 101 -19.43 -11.86 13.26
N THR A 102 -19.85 -12.51 14.36
CA THR A 102 -19.04 -12.63 15.59
C THR A 102 -17.67 -13.24 15.28
N GLY A 103 -17.63 -14.34 14.52
CA GLY A 103 -16.36 -14.99 14.16
C GLY A 103 -15.44 -14.15 13.26
N ILE A 104 -15.95 -13.15 12.54
CA ILE A 104 -15.13 -12.18 11.79
C ILE A 104 -14.64 -11.08 12.74
N ILE A 105 -15.52 -10.52 13.58
CA ILE A 105 -15.17 -9.48 14.54
C ILE A 105 -14.11 -9.96 15.53
N ASP A 106 -14.21 -11.17 16.05
CA ASP A 106 -13.20 -11.77 16.93
C ASP A 106 -11.82 -11.82 16.27
N LYS A 107 -11.77 -12.12 14.95
CA LYS A 107 -10.50 -12.13 14.19
C LYS A 107 -9.94 -10.73 13.99
N VAL A 108 -10.80 -9.74 13.77
CA VAL A 108 -10.39 -8.34 13.66
C VAL A 108 -9.84 -7.89 15.01
N GLN A 109 -10.57 -8.08 16.11
CA GLN A 109 -10.15 -7.73 17.46
C GLN A 109 -8.84 -8.40 17.88
N GLY A 110 -8.63 -9.67 17.51
CA GLY A 110 -7.38 -10.39 17.79
C GLY A 110 -6.23 -10.04 16.83
N SER A 111 -6.43 -9.13 15.89
CA SER A 111 -5.39 -8.70 14.95
C SER A 111 -4.62 -7.49 15.45
N GLU A 112 -3.34 -7.43 15.11
CA GLU A 112 -2.43 -6.35 15.49
C GLU A 112 -1.90 -5.64 14.23
N PRO A 113 -2.75 -4.97 13.44
CA PRO A 113 -2.35 -4.44 12.13
C PRO A 113 -1.32 -3.31 12.24
N PHE A 114 -1.34 -2.53 13.33
CA PHE A 114 -0.43 -1.41 13.55
C PHE A 114 0.88 -1.80 14.25
N GLY A 115 0.94 -2.99 14.85
CA GLY A 115 2.15 -3.52 15.46
C GLY A 115 3.23 -3.89 14.43
N ILE A 116 4.47 -4.08 14.90
CA ILE A 116 5.64 -4.35 14.05
C ILE A 116 5.40 -5.54 13.10
N LEU A 117 4.90 -6.67 13.62
CA LEU A 117 4.65 -7.86 12.82
C LEU A 117 3.52 -7.63 11.80
N GLY A 118 2.46 -6.90 12.17
CA GLY A 118 1.37 -6.54 11.27
C GLY A 118 1.85 -5.67 10.13
N GLN A 119 2.66 -4.65 10.44
CA GLN A 119 3.25 -3.75 9.47
C GLN A 119 4.24 -4.46 8.53
N LEU A 120 5.04 -5.42 9.02
CA LEU A 120 5.90 -6.23 8.17
C LEU A 120 5.10 -7.12 7.20
N LYS A 121 4.02 -7.75 7.68
CA LYS A 121 3.11 -8.54 6.82
C LYS A 121 2.45 -7.65 5.76
N SER A 122 1.96 -6.48 6.16
CA SER A 122 1.35 -5.49 5.27
C SER A 122 2.34 -5.01 4.21
N ALA A 123 3.58 -4.71 4.61
CA ALA A 123 4.65 -4.31 3.70
C ALA A 123 4.97 -5.41 2.68
N ALA A 124 5.09 -6.67 3.13
CA ALA A 124 5.35 -7.80 2.24
C ALA A 124 4.22 -7.99 1.21
N PHE A 125 2.96 -7.89 1.66
CA PHE A 125 1.81 -7.95 0.76
C PHE A 125 1.77 -6.77 -0.22
N SER A 126 2.02 -5.56 0.26
CA SER A 126 2.12 -4.34 -0.57
C SER A 126 3.18 -4.49 -1.66
N ILE A 127 4.37 -4.98 -1.32
CA ILE A 127 5.46 -5.18 -2.28
C ILE A 127 5.09 -6.27 -3.30
N MET A 128 4.48 -7.37 -2.87
CA MET A 128 4.02 -8.44 -3.77
C MET A 128 2.95 -7.93 -4.75
N PHE A 129 1.96 -7.19 -4.25
CA PHE A 129 0.93 -6.57 -5.08
C PHE A 129 1.52 -5.56 -6.07
N ASN A 130 2.43 -4.70 -5.59
CA ASN A 130 3.16 -3.76 -6.43
C ASN A 130 4.03 -4.46 -7.48
N ALA A 131 4.56 -5.66 -7.21
CA ALA A 131 5.28 -6.43 -8.22
C ALA A 131 4.37 -6.77 -9.41
N VAL A 132 3.14 -7.20 -9.15
CA VAL A 132 2.17 -7.50 -10.23
C VAL A 132 1.87 -6.25 -11.06
N VAL A 133 1.61 -5.12 -10.40
CA VAL A 133 1.36 -3.83 -11.09
C VAL A 133 2.62 -3.37 -11.85
N GLY A 134 3.80 -3.52 -11.24
CA GLY A 134 5.08 -3.16 -11.81
C GLY A 134 5.41 -3.94 -13.07
N LEU A 135 5.02 -5.22 -13.15
CA LEU A 135 5.16 -6.01 -14.38
C LEU A 135 4.33 -5.43 -15.53
N ILE A 136 3.11 -4.98 -15.25
CA ILE A 136 2.24 -4.32 -16.25
C ILE A 136 2.86 -2.99 -16.69
N VAL A 137 3.30 -2.16 -15.75
CA VAL A 137 3.95 -0.88 -16.04
C VAL A 137 5.23 -1.09 -16.85
N ALA A 138 6.06 -2.07 -16.49
CA ALA A 138 7.27 -2.42 -17.22
C ALA A 138 6.99 -2.91 -18.64
N ALA A 139 5.96 -3.73 -18.83
CA ALA A 139 5.55 -4.19 -20.16
C ALA A 139 5.06 -3.02 -21.03
N ALA A 140 4.31 -2.08 -20.46
CA ALA A 140 3.77 -0.92 -21.16
C ALA A 140 4.82 0.15 -21.46
N MET A 141 5.82 0.33 -20.59
CA MET A 141 6.78 1.43 -20.69
C MET A 141 8.16 1.02 -21.20
N LYS A 142 8.50 -0.27 -21.35
CA LYS A 142 9.82 -0.66 -21.89
C LYS A 142 10.09 -0.04 -23.26
N LYS A 143 11.33 0.36 -23.51
CA LYS A 143 11.83 0.82 -24.82
C LYS A 143 13.31 0.45 -24.94
N ASN A 144 13.61 -0.60 -25.70
CA ASN A 144 14.99 -1.05 -25.90
C ASN A 144 15.71 -0.15 -26.90
N ASN A 145 17.03 0.02 -26.74
CA ASN A 145 17.85 0.74 -27.71
C ASN A 145 18.11 -0.16 -28.94
N PRO A 146 17.74 0.28 -30.17
CA PRO A 146 17.97 -0.51 -31.38
C PRO A 146 19.45 -0.68 -31.75
N ASP A 147 20.33 0.22 -31.29
CA ASP A 147 21.76 0.21 -31.63
C ASP A 147 22.59 -0.69 -30.68
N GLU A 148 21.98 -1.25 -29.63
CA GLU A 148 22.66 -2.12 -28.65
C GLU A 148 22.92 -3.54 -29.19
N PHE A 149 22.34 -3.88 -30.36
CA PHE A 149 22.48 -5.18 -31.02
C PHE A 149 23.27 -5.12 -32.35
N VAL A 150 23.89 -3.97 -32.66
CA VAL A 150 24.76 -3.74 -33.83
C VAL A 150 26.20 -3.57 -33.38
#